data_AF-A0A395VC71-F1
#
_entry.id   AF-A0A395VC71-F1
#
_cell.length_a   1.000
_cell.length_b   1.000
_cell.length_c   1.000
_cell.angle_alpha   90.00
_cell.angle_beta   90.00
_cell.angle_gamma   90.00
#
_symmetry.space_group_name_H-M   'P 1'
#
loop_
_entity.id
_entity.type
_entity.pdbx_description
1 polymer ?
#
loop_
_entity_poly.entity_id
_entity_poly.type
_entity_poly.pdbx_seq_one_letter_code
_entity_poly.pdbx_strand_id
1 'polypeptide(L)' 'MDKSKVYLEVPEFTGENVPVAVAARVMKKDQQFIRQGIILGFLKFGVAFKKEGSSQYDYYISPMKFWEETGFVYAGEEC' A
#
# COMPACT_ATOMS: atom_id res chain seq x y z
N MET A 1 -32.53 -17.21 5.43
CA MET A 1 -31.09 -17.08 5.73
C MET A 1 -30.89 -15.74 6.37
N ASP A 2 -30.64 -15.76 7.67
CA ASP A 2 -30.40 -14.57 8.48
C ASP A 2 -29.11 -13.89 8.02
N LYS A 3 -29.19 -12.61 7.64
CA LYS A 3 -28.01 -11.83 7.24
C LYS A 3 -27.40 -11.25 8.51
N SER A 4 -26.66 -12.08 9.25
CA SER A 4 -25.84 -11.62 10.36
C SER A 4 -24.82 -10.59 9.87
N LYS A 5 -24.92 -9.35 10.36
CA LYS A 5 -23.93 -8.29 10.09
C LYS A 5 -22.67 -8.57 10.92
N VAL A 6 -21.52 -8.62 10.25
CA VAL A 6 -20.21 -8.70 10.90
C VAL A 6 -19.60 -7.30 10.89
N TYR A 7 -19.13 -6.84 12.04
CA TYR A 7 -18.40 -5.58 12.18
C TYR A 7 -16.93 -5.92 12.41
N LEU A 8 -16.04 -5.23 11.68
CA LEU A 8 -14.60 -5.32 11.83
C LEU A 8 -14.10 -4.02 12.46
N GLU A 9 -13.25 -4.14 13.47
CA GLU A 9 -12.52 -3.00 13.99
C GLU A 9 -11.44 -2.61 12.98
N VAL A 10 -11.54 -1.37 12.49
CA VAL A 10 -10.54 -0.80 11.57
C VAL A 10 -9.43 -0.20 12.43
N PRO A 11 -8.15 -0.57 12.20
CA PRO A 11 -7.05 0.01 12.95
C PRO A 11 -6.89 1.49 12.63
N GLU A 12 -6.28 2.24 13.55
CA GLU A 12 -5.91 3.62 13.27
C GLU A 12 -4.76 3.69 12.26
N PHE A 13 -4.92 4.54 11.25
CA PHE A 13 -3.89 4.79 10.25
C PHE A 13 -3.35 6.20 10.43
N THR A 14 -2.03 6.35 10.38
CA THR A 14 -1.35 7.66 10.53
C THR A 14 -1.65 8.63 9.39
N GLY A 15 -2.19 8.13 8.27
CA GLY A 15 -2.40 8.90 7.04
C GLY A 15 -1.13 9.08 6.21
N GLU A 16 0.02 8.60 6.70
CA GLU A 16 1.29 8.66 5.98
C GLU A 16 1.33 7.73 4.77
N ASN A 17 2.29 7.95 3.88
CA ASN A 17 2.56 7.03 2.80
C ASN A 17 3.33 5.80 3.31
N VAL A 18 2.90 4.58 2.94
CA VAL A 18 3.71 3.38 3.19
C VAL A 18 4.92 3.38 2.23
N PRO A 19 6.17 3.32 2.72
CA PRO A 19 7.32 3.26 1.83
C PRO A 19 7.34 1.97 1.00
N VAL A 20 7.78 2.05 -0.26
CA VAL A 20 7.93 0.87 -1.14
C VAL A 20 8.81 -0.21 -0.50
N ALA A 21 9.84 0.20 0.25
CA ALA A 21 10.71 -0.72 0.99
C ALA A 21 9.95 -1.50 2.08
N VAL A 22 9.03 -0.84 2.80
CA VAL A 22 8.18 -1.49 3.81
C VAL A 22 7.21 -2.46 3.12
N ALA A 23 6.55 -2.03 2.04
CA ALA A 23 5.65 -2.89 1.28
C ALA A 23 6.37 -4.15 0.75
N ALA A 24 7.57 -3.99 0.19
CA ALA A 24 8.41 -5.10 -0.28
C ALA A 24 8.77 -6.07 0.85
N ARG A 25 9.17 -5.55 2.02
CA ARG A 25 9.48 -6.35 3.21
C ARG A 25 8.29 -7.16 3.69
N VAL A 26 7.12 -6.54 3.79
CA VAL A 26 5.87 -7.18 4.26
C VAL A 26 5.44 -8.29 3.29
N MET A 27 5.49 -8.03 1.98
CA MET A 27 5.08 -9.02 0.97
C MET A 27 6.16 -10.08 0.68
N LYS A 28 7.35 -9.97 1.29
CA LYS A 28 8.53 -10.79 0.98
C LYS A 28 8.85 -10.83 -0.51
N LYS A 29 8.80 -9.65 -1.14
CA LYS A 29 9.13 -9.43 -2.55
C LYS A 29 10.24 -8.39 -2.65
N ASP A 30 10.84 -8.29 -3.83
CA ASP A 30 11.76 -7.20 -4.14
C ASP A 30 10.98 -5.89 -4.37
N GLN A 31 11.67 -4.75 -4.24
CA GLN A 31 11.04 -3.44 -4.42
C GLN A 31 10.58 -3.20 -5.87
N GLN A 32 11.24 -3.83 -6.86
CA GLN A 32 10.89 -3.65 -8.26
C GLN A 32 9.55 -4.34 -8.58
N PHE A 33 9.26 -5.49 -7.97
CA PHE A 33 7.95 -6.13 -8.03
C PHE A 33 6.83 -5.19 -7.56
N ILE A 34 7.01 -4.51 -6.42
CA ILE A 34 6.04 -3.54 -5.90
C ILE A 34 5.86 -2.37 -6.88
N ARG A 35 6.96 -1.78 -7.35
CA ARG A 35 6.93 -0.65 -8.30
C ARG A 35 6.22 -1.02 -9.59
N GLN A 36 6.58 -2.15 -10.19
CA GLN A 36 5.98 -2.62 -11.45
C GLN A 36 4.51 -3.01 -11.25
N GLY A 37 4.17 -3.62 -10.12
CA GLY A 37 2.78 -4.00 -9.84
C GLY A 37 1.85 -2.81 -9.65
N ILE A 38 2.36 -1.72 -9.09
CA ILE A 38 1.62 -0.45 -9.01
C ILE A 38 1.52 0.20 -10.39
N ILE A 39 2.59 0.23 -11.19
CA ILE A 39 2.58 0.79 -12.56
C ILE A 39 1.60 0.04 -13.47
N LEU A 40 1.60 -1.29 -13.39
CA LEU A 40 0.71 -2.17 -14.17
C LEU A 40 -0.72 -2.19 -13.61
N GLY A 41 -0.94 -1.66 -12.41
CA GLY A 41 -2.25 -1.52 -11.78
C GLY A 41 -2.83 -2.80 -11.15
N PHE A 42 -2.04 -3.87 -11.00
CA PHE A 42 -2.53 -5.09 -10.34
C PHE A 42 -2.36 -5.04 -8.81
N LEU A 43 -1.41 -4.25 -8.30
CA LEU A 43 -1.34 -3.91 -6.87
C LEU A 43 -2.18 -2.65 -6.63
N LYS A 44 -3.40 -2.83 -6.10
CA LYS A 44 -4.42 -1.77 -6.03
C LYS A 44 -4.28 -0.86 -4.82
N PHE A 45 -3.40 -1.22 -3.90
CA PHE A 45 -3.06 -0.44 -2.72
C PHE A 45 -2.23 0.82 -3.02
N GLY A 46 -1.66 0.95 -4.23
CA GLY A 46 -0.78 2.07 -4.58
C GLY A 46 -1.12 2.77 -5.88
N VAL A 47 -0.47 3.91 -6.09
CA VAL A 47 -0.53 4.75 -7.29
C VAL A 47 0.89 5.11 -7.68
N ALA A 48 1.20 5.00 -8.98
CA ALA A 48 2.44 5.47 -9.56
C ALA A 48 2.14 6.76 -10.34
N PHE A 49 2.88 7.82 -10.03
CA PHE A 49 2.83 9.09 -10.74
C PHE A 49 4.15 9.29 -11.49
N LYS A 50 4.06 9.67 -12.76
CA LYS A 50 5.21 10.03 -13.57
C LYS A 50 5.03 11.44 -14.06
N LYS A 51 5.93 12.34 -13.66
CA LYS A 51 5.96 13.70 -14.18
C LYS A 51 6.34 13.69 -15.67
N GLU A 52 5.69 14.52 -16.45
CA GLU A 52 6.00 14.69 -17.87
C GLU A 52 7.48 15.08 -18.05
N GLY A 53 8.17 14.42 -18.99
CA GLY A 53 9.61 14.61 -19.22
C GLY A 53 10.55 13.97 -18.19
N SER A 54 10.04 13.36 -17.10
CA SER A 54 10.86 12.63 -16.13
C SER A 54 11.03 11.15 -16.52
N SER A 55 12.18 10.58 -16.20
CA SER A 55 12.39 9.12 -16.20
C SER A 55 12.00 8.45 -14.88
N GLN A 56 11.77 9.24 -13.83
CA GLN A 56 11.49 8.77 -12.48
C GLN A 56 9.98 8.74 -12.20
N TYR A 57 9.60 7.78 -11.36
CA TYR A 57 8.24 7.62 -10.85
C TYR A 57 8.22 7.96 -9.36
N ASP A 58 7.19 8.69 -8.97
CA ASP A 58 6.78 8.86 -7.58
C ASP A 58 5.72 7.81 -7.24
N TYR A 59 5.75 7.30 -6.01
CA TYR A 59 4.85 6.25 -5.56
C TYR A 59 4.10 6.72 -4.31
N TYR A 60 2.79 6.49 -4.32
CA TYR A 60 1.95 6.60 -3.14
C TYR A 60 1.33 5.24 -2.84
N ILE A 61 1.42 4.76 -1.61
CA ILE A 61 0.79 3.55 -1.10
C ILE A 61 -0.12 3.94 0.06
N SER A 62 -1.41 3.67 -0.11
CA SER A 62 -2.42 3.94 0.91
C SER A 62 -2.30 2.92 2.05
N PRO A 63 -2.09 3.34 3.32
CA PRO A 63 -2.01 2.44 4.46
C PRO A 63 -3.27 1.58 4.63
N MET A 64 -4.45 2.17 4.42
CA MET A 64 -5.73 1.47 4.55
C MET A 64 -5.84 0.34 3.52
N LYS A 65 -5.61 0.64 2.24
CA LYS A 65 -5.69 -0.40 1.19
C LYS A 65 -4.59 -1.44 1.33
N PHE A 66 -3.40 -1.03 1.76
CA PHE A 66 -2.30 -1.96 2.01
C PHE A 66 -2.64 -2.92 3.15
N TRP A 67 -3.28 -2.43 4.22
CA TRP A 67 -3.81 -3.26 5.30
C TRP A 67 -4.94 -4.18 4.82
N GLU A 68 -5.88 -3.69 4.01
CA GLU A 68 -6.96 -4.53 3.45
C GLU A 68 -6.42 -5.73 2.66
N GLU A 69 -5.33 -5.54 1.90
CA GLU A 69 -4.75 -6.60 1.09
C GLU A 69 -3.77 -7.51 1.85
N THR A 70 -3.05 -6.99 2.86
CA THR A 70 -1.93 -7.71 3.51
C THR A 70 -2.13 -8.01 5.00
N GLY A 71 -3.09 -7.35 5.65
CA GLY A 71 -3.27 -7.35 7.10
C GLY A 71 -2.22 -6.54 7.88
N PHE A 72 -1.27 -5.88 7.21
CA PHE A 72 -0.21 -5.13 7.87
C PHE A 72 -0.63 -3.68 8.16
N VAL A 73 -0.49 -3.25 9.42
CA VAL A 73 -0.74 -1.87 9.84
C VAL A 73 0.58 -1.12 9.84
N TYR A 74 0.69 -0.08 9.01
CA TYR A 74 1.82 0.84 9.01
C TYR A 74 1.57 1.98 10.00
N ALA A 75 2.43 2.09 11.01
CA ALA A 75 2.32 3.06 12.10
C ALA A 75 3.32 4.22 11.99
N GLY A 76 3.89 4.44 10.79
CA GLY A 76 4.96 5.40 10.57
C GLY A 76 6.36 4.85 10.81
N GLU A 77 7.36 5.61 10.38
CA GLU A 77 8.75 5.41 10.82
C GLU A 77 8.91 6.22 12.12
N GLU A 78 9.32 5.56 13.22
CA GLU A 78 9.74 6.28 14.41
C GLU A 78 10.91 7.20 14.02
N CYS A 79 10.69 8.52 14.08
CA CYS A 79 11.75 9.53 13.91
C CYS A 79 12.79 9.46 15.02
#